data_AF-A0A0F6QUD2-F1
#
_entry.id   AF-A0A0F6QUD2-F1
#
_cell.length_a   1.000
_cell.length_b   1.000
_cell.length_c   1.000
_cell.angle_alpha   90.00
_cell.angle_beta   90.00
_cell.angle_gamma   90.00
#
_symmetry.space_group_name_H-M   'P 1'
#
loop_
_entity.id
_entity.type
_entity.pdbx_description
1 polymer ?
#
loop_
_entity_poly.entity_id
_entity_poly.type
_entity_poly.pdbx_seq_one_letter_code
_entity_poly.pdbx_strand_id
1 'polypeptide(L)' 'TDCVNPKDFKKPIHEVLIEMTGHGVDYSFEVIGRTETMTAALACCQY' A
#
# COMPACT_ATOMS: atom_id res chain seq x y z
N THR A 1 -1.87 10.28 -12.07
CA THR A 1 -1.07 9.75 -10.95
C THR A 1 -1.65 10.34 -9.70
N ASP A 2 -1.96 9.50 -8.73
CA ASP A 2 -2.66 9.89 -7.51
C ASP A 2 -1.71 9.72 -6.31
N CYS A 3 -1.77 10.67 -5.38
CA CYS A 3 -0.98 10.62 -4.15
C CYS A 3 -1.92 10.40 -2.97
N VAL A 4 -1.59 9.41 -2.15
CA VAL A 4 -2.43 8.98 -1.03
C VAL A 4 -1.60 9.11 0.24
N ASN A 5 -2.09 9.88 1.23
CA ASN A 5 -1.43 10.00 2.52
C ASN A 5 -2.01 8.98 3.49
N PRO A 6 -1.21 8.03 4.03
CA PRO A 6 -1.69 7.00 4.96
C PRO A 6 -2.38 7.55 6.20
N LYS A 7 -2.09 8.80 6.62
CA LYS A 7 -2.68 9.42 7.81
C LYS A 7 -4.14 9.86 7.63
N ASP A 8 -4.61 9.93 6.39
CA ASP A 8 -5.99 10.32 6.10
C ASP A 8 -6.96 9.14 6.25
N PHE A 9 -6.43 7.94 6.52
CA PHE A 9 -7.18 6.69 6.61
C PHE A 9 -7.04 6.08 8.01
N LYS A 10 -8.11 5.43 8.46
CA LYS A 10 -8.11 4.64 9.70
C LYS A 10 -7.67 3.19 9.49
N LYS A 11 -7.69 2.73 8.24
CA LYS A 11 -7.29 1.38 7.83
C LYS A 11 -5.80 1.35 7.49
N PRO A 12 -5.14 0.18 7.56
CA PRO A 12 -3.82 -0.01 6.99
C PRO A 12 -3.78 0.40 5.52
N ILE A 13 -2.69 1.04 5.10
CA ILE A 13 -2.62 1.61 3.75
C ILE A 13 -2.72 0.57 2.64
N HIS A 14 -2.25 -0.67 2.87
CA HIS A 14 -2.34 -1.72 1.87
C HIS A 14 -3.79 -2.16 1.61
N GLU A 15 -4.65 -2.18 2.63
CA GLU A 15 -6.09 -2.44 2.44
C GLU A 15 -6.76 -1.33 1.63
N VAL A 16 -6.42 -0.08 1.92
CA VAL A 16 -6.91 1.07 1.15
C VAL A 16 -6.51 0.95 -0.31
N LEU A 17 -5.25 0.60 -0.58
CA LEU A 17 -4.75 0.43 -1.95
C LEU A 17 -5.39 -0.77 -2.66
N ILE A 18 -5.66 -1.87 -1.96
CA ILE A 18 -6.41 -3.01 -2.49
C ILE A 18 -7.85 -2.60 -2.84
N GLU A 19 -8.54 -1.87 -1.96
CA GLU A 19 -9.90 -1.36 -2.22
C GLU A 19 -9.94 -0.41 -3.42
N MET A 20 -8.91 0.44 -3.58
CA MET A 20 -8.79 1.36 -4.71
C MET A 20 -8.54 0.65 -6.05
N THR A 21 -7.91 -0.51 -6.02
CA THR A 21 -7.50 -1.28 -7.22
C THR A 21 -8.34 -2.53 -7.48
N GLY A 22 -9.20 -2.89 -6.53
CA GLY A 22 -10.07 -4.07 -6.54
C GLY A 22 -9.36 -5.38 -6.19
N HIS A 23 -8.05 -5.49 -6.42
CA HIS A 23 -7.29 -6.74 -6.25
C HIS A 23 -5.83 -6.53 -5.80
N GLY A 24 -5.45 -5.29 -5.43
CA GLY A 24 -4.06 -4.94 -5.17
C GLY A 24 -3.35 -4.41 -6.41
N VAL A 25 -2.03 -4.25 -6.31
CA VAL A 25 -1.19 -3.71 -7.39
C VAL A 25 -0.29 -4.79 -7.94
N ASP A 26 -0.04 -4.76 -9.26
CA ASP A 26 0.89 -5.69 -9.90
C ASP A 26 2.31 -5.57 -9.34
N TYR A 27 2.72 -4.34 -9.00
CA TYR A 27 4.05 -4.04 -8.48
C TYR A 27 3.97 -2.96 -7.41
N SER A 28 4.74 -3.15 -6.34
CA SER A 28 4.94 -2.16 -5.28
C SER A 28 6.44 -1.97 -5.04
N PHE A 29 6.80 -0.77 -4.62
CA PHE A 29 8.18 -0.42 -4.33
C PHE A 29 8.24 0.29 -2.99
N GLU A 30 9.16 -0.16 -2.13
CA GLU A 30 9.53 0.54 -0.93
C GLU A 30 10.81 1.33 -1.20
N VAL A 31 10.78 2.64 -0.95
CA VAL A 31 11.91 3.55 -1.24
C VAL A 31 12.11 4.54 -0.09
N ILE A 32 11.83 4.11 1.15
CA ILE A 32 12.00 4.93 2.37
C ILE A 32 12.97 4.25 3.33
N GLY A 33 12.97 2.92 3.40
CA GLY A 33 13.81 2.13 4.29
C GLY A 33 13.19 1.88 5.67
N ARG A 34 11.85 1.79 5.77
CA ARG A 34 11.18 1.38 7.03
C ARG A 34 10.57 -0.01 6.89
N THR A 35 10.75 -0.84 7.91
CA THR A 35 10.21 -2.21 7.91
C THR A 35 8.69 -2.23 7.78
N GLU A 36 8.00 -1.28 8.40
CA GLU A 36 6.54 -1.14 8.35
C GLU A 36 6.05 -0.89 6.91
N THR A 37 6.75 -0.04 6.15
CA THR A 37 6.40 0.26 4.75
C THR A 37 6.83 -0.86 3.82
N MET A 38 7.88 -1.62 4.14
CA MET A 38 8.27 -2.82 3.39
C MET A 38 7.20 -3.90 3.49
N THR A 39 6.68 -4.14 4.71
CA THR A 39 5.56 -5.08 4.92
C THR A 39 4.30 -4.61 4.21
N ALA A 40 3.97 -3.32 4.28
CA ALA A 40 2.80 -2.78 3.57
C ALA A 40 2.94 -2.90 2.05
N ALA A 41 4.10 -2.58 1.48
CA ALA A 41 4.36 -2.73 0.04
C ALA A 41 4.20 -4.19 -0.40
N LEU A 42 4.78 -5.14 0.34
CA LEU A 42 4.62 -6.57 0.06
C LEU A 42 3.14 -6.99 0.07
N ALA A 43 2.38 -6.57 1.08
CA ALA A 43 0.96 -6.90 1.21
C ALA A 43 0.09 -6.36 0.06
N CYS A 44 0.47 -5.24 -0.56
CA CYS A 44 -0.25 -4.68 -1.70
C CYS A 44 -0.22 -5.56 -2.95
N CYS A 45 0.73 -6.51 -3.06
CA CYS A 45 0.94 -7.35 -4.24
C CYS A 45 0.62 -8.84 -4.02
N GLN A 46 0.10 -9.22 -2.85
CA GLN A 46 -0.04 -10.64 -2.44
C GLN A 46 -1.50 -11.11 -2.35
N TYR A 47 -2.27 -10.95 -3.42
CA TYR A 47 -3.64 -11.49 -3.50
C TYR A 47 -3.87 -12.38 -4.71
#